data_AF-A0A432ESQ2-F1
#
_entry.id   AF-A0A432ESQ2-F1
#
_cell.length_a   1.000
_cell.length_b   1.000
_cell.length_c   1.000
_cell.angle_alpha   90.00
_cell.angle_beta   90.00
_cell.angle_gamma   90.00
#
_symmetry.space_group_name_H-M   'P 1'
#
loop_
_entity.id
_entity.type
_entity.pdbx_description
1 polymer ?
#
loop_
_entity_poly.entity_id
_entity_poly.type
_entity_poly.pdbx_seq_one_letter_code
_entity_poly.pdbx_strand_id
1 'polypeptide(L)'
;PIRLNNYAAYCAAADPARRADGKIAFPPRQQFVHLADGGLTDNTGLRPFLQKVKQYGGVQNMLEHEGRKSTRRIVLLYVDASVTPDPKSGLDSQPMSAKSVIKAATKTMMRQYSKATLSQVRQALSDWTIEMARRGKPVTYELIHLSFSKLTSAQEQYFNRVPTNFALSDEHVSELLAAGARLVRAEPAFHATARSQHLRQSVAD
;
A
#
# COMPACT_ATOMS: atom_id res chain seq x y z
N PRO A 1 9.85 9.57 -15.44
CA PRO A 1 9.36 8.16 -15.52
C PRO A 1 9.10 7.56 -14.13
N ILE A 2 7.83 7.40 -13.76
CA ILE A 2 7.42 6.66 -12.55
C ILE A 2 7.48 5.17 -12.90
N ARG A 3 8.44 4.43 -12.32
CA ARG A 3 8.47 2.97 -12.43
C ARG A 3 7.57 2.39 -11.35
N LEU A 4 6.45 1.78 -11.75
CA LEU A 4 5.61 0.97 -10.86
C LEU A 4 6.21 -0.43 -10.79
N ASN A 5 6.84 -0.75 -9.66
CA ASN A 5 7.34 -2.09 -9.38
C ASN A 5 6.27 -2.85 -8.58
N ASN A 6 5.79 -3.98 -9.09
CA ASN A 6 4.88 -4.85 -8.36
C ASN A 6 5.67 -5.70 -7.35
N TYR A 7 5.40 -5.52 -6.06
CA TYR A 7 6.14 -6.16 -4.97
C TYR A 7 5.45 -7.40 -4.38
N ALA A 8 4.30 -7.82 -4.90
CA ALA A 8 3.49 -8.89 -4.29
C ALA A 8 4.11 -10.31 -4.39
N ALA A 9 5.27 -10.50 -5.02
CA ALA A 9 5.78 -11.83 -5.39
C ALA A 9 6.95 -12.38 -4.54
N TYR A 10 7.37 -11.72 -3.46
CA TYR A 10 8.58 -12.14 -2.73
C TYR A 10 8.31 -12.51 -1.26
N CYS A 11 7.99 -13.78 -1.02
CA CYS A 11 8.03 -14.37 0.32
C CYS A 11 9.49 -14.64 0.75
N ALA A 12 9.89 -14.01 1.86
CA ALA A 12 11.18 -14.22 2.53
C ALA A 12 11.20 -15.57 3.27
N ALA A 13 12.35 -16.23 3.18
CA ALA A 13 12.56 -17.65 3.41
C ALA A 13 12.74 -18.03 4.89
N ALA A 14 12.00 -19.04 5.32
CA ALA A 14 12.40 -20.01 6.34
C ALA A 14 11.79 -21.40 6.03
N ASP A 15 11.53 -21.68 4.76
CA ASP A 15 10.97 -22.95 4.31
C ASP A 15 12.09 -23.79 3.65
N PRO A 16 12.41 -24.98 4.18
CA PRO A 16 13.46 -25.85 3.65
C PRO A 16 13.20 -26.35 2.22
N ALA A 17 12.07 -26.01 1.60
CA ALA A 17 11.66 -26.42 0.27
C ALA A 17 12.13 -25.51 -0.90
N ARG A 18 13.18 -24.69 -0.75
CA ARG A 18 13.73 -23.91 -1.89
C ARG A 18 14.98 -24.57 -2.47
N ARG A 19 14.94 -24.89 -3.77
CA ARG A 19 16.17 -25.12 -4.56
C ARG A 19 16.85 -23.78 -4.82
N ALA A 20 18.16 -23.82 -5.06
CA ALA A 20 19.03 -22.65 -5.23
C ALA A 20 18.62 -21.69 -6.39
N ASP A 21 17.68 -22.11 -7.24
CA ASP A 21 17.14 -21.33 -8.36
C ASP A 21 15.93 -20.45 -7.98
N GLY A 22 15.54 -20.42 -6.70
CA GLY A 22 14.45 -19.58 -6.19
C GLY A 22 13.05 -20.15 -6.44
N LYS A 23 12.93 -21.32 -7.07
CA LYS A 23 11.64 -21.98 -7.31
C LYS A 23 11.09 -22.62 -6.03
N ILE A 24 9.78 -22.51 -5.87
CA ILE A 24 9.02 -23.19 -4.82
C ILE A 24 9.04 -24.69 -5.14
N ALA A 25 9.66 -25.53 -4.29
CA ALA A 25 9.53 -26.97 -4.43
C ALA A 25 8.27 -27.42 -3.68
N PHE A 26 7.31 -27.97 -4.41
CA PHE A 26 6.15 -28.61 -3.79
C PHE A 26 6.52 -30.03 -3.35
N PRO A 27 6.02 -30.52 -2.19
CA PRO A 27 6.22 -31.89 -1.77
C PRO A 27 5.71 -32.88 -2.85
N PRO A 28 6.28 -34.09 -2.96
CA PRO A 28 6.05 -35.00 -4.10
C PRO A 28 4.59 -35.39 -4.38
N ARG A 29 3.69 -35.20 -3.39
CA ARG A 29 2.26 -35.54 -3.49
C ARG A 29 1.34 -34.34 -3.71
N GLN A 30 1.87 -33.12 -3.77
CA GLN A 30 1.05 -31.92 -3.98
C GLN A 30 0.88 -31.67 -5.48
N GLN A 31 -0.25 -32.13 -6.03
CA GLN A 31 -0.59 -32.01 -7.46
C GLN A 31 -1.29 -30.69 -7.81
N PHE A 32 -1.88 -30.01 -6.82
CA PHE A 32 -2.63 -28.78 -7.03
C PHE A 32 -2.23 -27.71 -6.01
N VAL A 33 -2.24 -26.46 -6.46
CA VAL A 33 -2.05 -25.26 -5.63
C VAL A 33 -3.34 -24.46 -5.71
N HIS A 34 -3.97 -24.24 -4.55
CA HIS A 34 -5.12 -23.36 -4.45
C HIS A 34 -4.63 -21.95 -4.15
N LEU A 35 -4.73 -21.07 -5.15
CA LEU A 35 -4.42 -19.66 -5.00
C LEU A 35 -5.70 -18.89 -4.69
N ALA A 36 -5.58 -17.92 -3.80
CA ALA A 36 -6.65 -17.00 -3.46
C ALA A 36 -6.12 -15.56 -3.62
N ASP A 37 -7.01 -14.62 -3.91
CA ASP A 37 -6.64 -13.22 -4.16
C ASP A 37 -5.86 -12.64 -2.95
N GLY A 38 -4.81 -11.88 -3.23
CA GLY A 38 -4.03 -11.16 -2.22
C GLY A 38 -4.88 -10.20 -1.39
N GLY A 39 -6.00 -9.71 -1.96
CA GLY A 39 -7.01 -8.95 -1.24
C GLY A 39 -7.63 -9.68 -0.04
N LEU A 40 -7.47 -11.00 0.11
CA LEU A 40 -7.90 -11.73 1.32
C LEU A 40 -6.90 -11.64 2.48
N THR A 41 -5.63 -11.34 2.19
CA THR A 41 -4.53 -11.40 3.18
C THR A 41 -3.87 -10.04 3.40
N ASP A 42 -3.85 -9.17 2.39
CA ASP A 42 -3.36 -7.79 2.47
C ASP A 42 -3.97 -6.92 1.37
N ASN A 43 -4.78 -5.92 1.74
CA ASN A 43 -5.34 -4.93 0.80
C ASN A 43 -4.45 -3.67 0.66
N THR A 44 -3.29 -3.64 1.32
CA THR A 44 -2.49 -2.41 1.47
C THR A 44 -1.21 -2.39 0.64
N GLY A 45 -0.63 -3.56 0.33
CA GLY A 45 0.66 -3.65 -0.37
C GLY A 45 1.86 -3.13 0.44
N LEU A 46 1.64 -2.69 1.68
CA LEU A 46 2.68 -2.18 2.59
C LEU A 46 3.51 -3.30 3.22
N ARG A 47 2.86 -4.44 3.46
CA ARG A 47 3.43 -5.76 3.74
C ARG A 47 4.71 -6.08 2.96
N PRO A 48 4.57 -6.35 1.66
CA PRO A 48 5.69 -6.72 0.81
C PRO A 48 6.81 -5.68 0.77
N PHE A 49 6.49 -4.39 0.90
CA PHE A 49 7.49 -3.33 0.99
C PHE A 49 8.40 -3.50 2.21
N LEU A 50 7.83 -3.70 3.41
CA LEU A 50 8.62 -3.94 4.63
C LEU A 50 9.46 -5.22 4.53
N GLN A 51 8.90 -6.28 3.95
CA GLN A 51 9.62 -7.54 3.73
C GLN A 51 10.81 -7.37 2.78
N LYS A 52 10.63 -6.61 1.69
CA LYS A 52 11.70 -6.31 0.75
C LYS A 52 12.85 -5.59 1.45
N VAL A 53 12.58 -4.55 2.25
CA VAL A 53 13.63 -3.84 3.00
C VAL A 53 14.41 -4.79 3.92
N LYS A 54 13.70 -5.68 4.63
CA LYS A 54 14.33 -6.71 5.47
C LYS A 54 15.18 -7.69 4.67
N GLN A 55 14.72 -8.11 3.48
CA GLN A 55 15.44 -9.03 2.60
C GLN A 55 16.80 -8.48 2.16
N TYR A 56 16.89 -7.16 1.91
CA TYR A 56 18.17 -6.51 1.61
C TYR A 56 19.04 -6.24 2.84
N GLY A 57 18.58 -6.60 4.05
CA GLY A 57 19.30 -6.34 5.30
C GLY A 57 19.25 -4.87 5.73
N GLY A 58 18.24 -4.12 5.29
CA GLY A 58 18.04 -2.73 5.67
C GLY A 58 17.79 -1.80 4.49
N VAL A 59 17.32 -0.59 4.82
CA VAL A 59 16.89 0.40 3.82
C VAL A 59 18.05 0.93 2.98
N GLN A 60 19.24 1.06 3.55
CA GLN A 60 20.43 1.51 2.83
C GLN A 60 20.81 0.53 1.73
N ASN A 61 20.93 -0.75 2.07
CA ASN A 61 21.30 -1.80 1.12
C ASN A 61 20.25 -1.93 0.01
N MET A 62 18.97 -1.78 0.35
CA MET A 62 17.90 -1.72 -0.66
C MET A 62 18.10 -0.54 -1.62
N LEU A 63 18.38 0.67 -1.10
CA LEU A 63 18.60 1.85 -1.93
C LEU A 63 19.85 1.71 -2.80
N GLU A 64 20.93 1.14 -2.27
CA GLU A 64 22.15 0.90 -3.02
C GLU A 64 21.94 -0.14 -4.14
N HIS A 65 21.18 -1.20 -3.86
CA HIS A 65 20.78 -2.20 -4.86
C HIS A 65 19.94 -1.59 -5.99
N GLU A 66 19.06 -0.65 -5.66
CA GLU A 66 18.25 0.10 -6.64
C GLU A 66 19.04 1.23 -7.35
N GLY A 67 20.36 1.33 -7.14
CA GLY A 67 21.22 2.36 -7.74
C GLY A 67 21.02 3.77 -7.17
N ARG A 68 20.35 3.91 -6.02
CA ARG A 68 19.88 5.16 -5.42
C ARG A 68 20.81 5.70 -4.31
N LYS A 69 22.12 5.72 -4.57
CA LYS A 69 23.18 6.02 -3.57
C LYS A 69 23.16 7.42 -2.95
N SER A 70 22.56 8.41 -3.63
CA SER A 70 22.54 9.83 -3.21
C SER A 70 21.15 10.34 -2.85
N THR A 71 20.24 9.42 -2.48
CA THR A 71 18.85 9.78 -2.15
C THR A 71 18.81 10.53 -0.82
N ARG A 72 18.21 11.73 -0.83
CA ARG A 72 18.03 12.58 0.37
C ARG A 72 16.59 12.57 0.88
N ARG A 73 15.63 12.18 0.04
CA ARG A 73 14.20 12.17 0.34
C ARG A 73 13.51 11.00 -0.35
N ILE A 74 12.66 10.30 0.38
CA ILE A 74 11.84 9.19 -0.11
C ILE A 74 10.40 9.46 0.28
N VAL A 75 9.50 9.42 -0.71
CA VAL A 75 8.06 9.58 -0.51
C VAL A 75 7.40 8.25 -0.81
N LEU A 76 6.72 7.68 0.18
CA LEU A 76 5.87 6.51 0.04
C LEU A 76 4.43 6.99 -0.16
N LEU A 77 3.90 6.81 -1.37
CA LEU A 77 2.51 7.07 -1.67
C LEU A 77 1.69 5.79 -1.42
N TYR A 78 0.85 5.83 -0.40
CA TYR A 78 -0.06 4.75 -0.04
C TYR A 78 -1.49 5.18 -0.35
N VAL A 79 -2.17 4.43 -1.22
CA VAL A 79 -3.56 4.70 -1.63
C VAL A 79 -4.46 3.61 -1.05
N ASP A 80 -5.32 3.99 -0.11
CA ASP A 80 -6.29 3.11 0.52
C ASP A 80 -7.65 3.24 -0.17
N ALA A 81 -8.04 2.19 -0.90
CA ALA A 81 -9.32 2.08 -1.59
C ALA A 81 -10.37 1.28 -0.78
N SER A 82 -10.17 1.12 0.53
CA SER A 82 -11.11 0.39 1.38
C SER A 82 -12.44 1.12 1.49
N VAL A 83 -13.54 0.40 1.27
CA VAL A 83 -14.89 0.93 1.46
C VAL A 83 -15.30 0.88 2.93
N THR A 84 -15.89 1.95 3.46
CA THR A 84 -16.53 1.91 4.79
C THR A 84 -17.91 1.25 4.68
N PRO A 85 -18.31 0.38 5.63
CA PRO A 85 -19.62 -0.25 5.59
C PRO A 85 -20.75 0.79 5.62
N ASP A 86 -21.84 0.55 4.88
CA ASP A 86 -23.04 1.40 4.95
C ASP A 86 -23.60 1.35 6.39
N PRO A 87 -23.73 2.49 7.09
CA PRO A 87 -24.29 2.53 8.45
C PRO A 87 -25.72 1.95 8.54
N LYS A 88 -26.43 1.81 7.42
CA LYS A 88 -27.76 1.16 7.38
C LYS A 88 -27.71 -0.37 7.48
N SER A 89 -26.54 -1.00 7.39
CA SER A 89 -26.41 -2.46 7.45
C SER A 89 -26.75 -3.08 8.81
N GLY A 90 -27.04 -2.27 9.83
CA GLY A 90 -27.52 -2.70 11.16
C GLY A 90 -28.99 -2.38 11.43
N LEU A 91 -29.75 -1.93 10.43
CA LEU A 91 -31.18 -1.59 10.57
C LEU A 91 -32.12 -2.76 10.26
N ASP A 92 -31.58 -3.89 9.83
CA ASP A 92 -32.35 -5.10 9.53
C ASP A 92 -32.30 -6.06 10.73
N SER A 93 -33.47 -6.44 11.25
CA SER A 93 -33.59 -7.32 12.44
C SER A 93 -33.43 -8.81 12.09
N GLN A 94 -33.30 -9.13 10.81
CA GLN A 94 -33.10 -10.50 10.35
C GLN A 94 -31.70 -11.02 10.74
N PRO A 95 -31.60 -12.27 11.23
CA PRO A 95 -30.31 -12.89 11.53
C PRO A 95 -29.41 -12.89 10.29
N MET A 96 -28.17 -12.42 10.43
CA MET A 96 -27.20 -12.50 9.35
C MET A 96 -26.97 -13.97 8.97
N SER A 97 -26.98 -14.26 7.66
CA SER A 97 -26.57 -15.58 7.18
C SER A 97 -25.13 -15.90 7.60
N ALA A 98 -24.80 -17.19 7.78
CA ALA A 98 -23.43 -17.62 8.10
C ALA A 98 -22.39 -17.09 7.11
N LYS A 99 -22.73 -17.04 5.81
CA LYS A 99 -21.87 -16.45 4.76
C LYS A 99 -21.62 -14.95 4.99
N SER A 100 -22.65 -14.21 5.39
CA SER A 100 -22.56 -12.78 5.69
C SER A 100 -21.70 -12.53 6.94
N VAL A 101 -21.82 -13.36 7.98
CA VAL A 101 -21.00 -13.27 9.21
C VAL A 101 -19.53 -13.51 8.88
N ILE A 102 -19.22 -14.58 8.15
CA ILE A 102 -17.84 -14.88 7.72
C ILE A 102 -17.27 -13.71 6.91
N LYS A 103 -18.02 -13.20 5.92
CA LYS A 103 -17.60 -12.05 5.11
C LYS A 103 -17.34 -10.80 5.95
N ALA A 104 -18.20 -10.51 6.94
CA ALA A 104 -18.04 -9.37 7.83
C ALA A 104 -16.83 -9.53 8.78
N ALA A 105 -16.60 -10.73 9.31
CA ALA A 105 -15.46 -11.07 10.14
C ALA A 105 -14.15 -10.93 9.34
N THR A 106 -14.07 -11.51 8.13
CA THR A 106 -12.92 -11.37 7.23
C THR A 106 -12.61 -9.90 6.94
N LYS A 107 -13.62 -9.12 6.53
CA LYS A 107 -13.45 -7.67 6.30
C LYS A 107 -12.93 -6.94 7.53
N THR A 108 -13.42 -7.29 8.73
CA THR A 108 -13.02 -6.64 9.98
C THR A 108 -11.58 -6.99 10.36
N MET A 109 -11.20 -8.26 10.27
CA MET A 109 -9.83 -8.71 10.47
C MET A 109 -8.87 -8.00 9.51
N MET A 110 -9.21 -7.95 8.21
CA MET A 110 -8.42 -7.24 7.21
C MET A 110 -8.23 -5.76 7.54
N ARG A 111 -9.27 -5.05 8.00
CA ARG A 111 -9.15 -3.63 8.39
C ARG A 111 -8.19 -3.45 9.57
N GLN A 112 -8.30 -4.28 10.60
CA GLN A 112 -7.40 -4.22 11.75
C GLN A 112 -5.96 -4.51 11.34
N TYR A 113 -5.78 -5.48 10.45
CA TYR A 113 -4.46 -5.84 9.91
C TYR A 113 -3.85 -4.72 9.06
N SER A 114 -4.67 -4.05 8.25
CA SER A 114 -4.27 -2.90 7.43
C SER A 114 -3.82 -1.73 8.32
N LYS A 115 -4.56 -1.44 9.39
CA LYS A 115 -4.18 -0.42 10.39
C LYS A 115 -2.87 -0.75 11.10
N ALA A 116 -2.71 -2.00 11.53
CA ALA A 116 -1.47 -2.46 12.17
C ALA A 116 -0.27 -2.33 11.22
N THR A 117 -0.45 -2.72 9.96
CA THR A 117 0.59 -2.61 8.92
C THR A 117 0.98 -1.15 8.66
N LEU A 118 -0.02 -0.26 8.56
CA LEU A 118 0.22 1.18 8.40
C LEU A 118 1.00 1.78 9.58
N SER A 119 0.68 1.35 10.80
CA SER A 119 1.43 1.76 12.00
C SER A 119 2.89 1.30 11.95
N GLN A 120 3.11 0.03 11.58
CA GLN A 120 4.46 -0.52 11.41
C GLN A 120 5.27 0.21 10.34
N VAL A 121 4.64 0.57 9.22
CA VAL A 121 5.31 1.36 8.18
C VAL A 121 5.71 2.74 8.70
N ARG A 122 4.80 3.45 9.39
CA ARG A 122 5.13 4.77 9.97
C ARG A 122 6.31 4.69 10.92
N GLN A 123 6.31 3.69 11.80
CA GLN A 123 7.42 3.45 12.72
C GLN A 123 8.72 3.16 11.97
N ALA A 124 8.69 2.24 11.00
CA ALA A 124 9.86 1.89 10.21
C ALA A 124 10.46 3.10 9.47
N LEU A 125 9.62 3.95 8.85
CA LEU A 125 10.08 5.17 8.17
C LEU A 125 10.74 6.15 9.15
N SER A 126 10.22 6.28 10.37
CA SER A 126 10.82 7.09 11.44
C SER A 126 12.18 6.51 11.86
N ASP A 127 12.23 5.21 12.12
CA ASP A 127 13.46 4.52 12.54
C ASP A 127 14.55 4.62 11.49
N TRP A 128 14.20 4.45 10.21
CA TRP A 128 15.12 4.61 9.08
C TRP A 128 15.62 6.04 8.93
N THR A 129 14.79 7.05 9.21
CA THR A 129 15.22 8.46 9.20
C THR A 129 16.34 8.68 10.23
N ILE A 130 16.14 8.16 11.45
CA ILE A 130 17.12 8.25 12.54
C ILE A 130 18.39 7.46 12.21
N GLU A 131 18.24 6.22 11.72
CA GLU A 131 19.34 5.35 11.35
C GLU A 131 20.23 5.99 10.28
N MET A 132 19.63 6.52 9.22
CA MET A 132 20.37 7.13 8.11
C MET A 132 21.07 8.43 8.52
N ALA A 133 20.46 9.21 9.42
CA ALA A 133 21.10 10.38 10.01
C ALA A 133 22.34 9.99 10.84
N ARG A 134 22.25 8.95 11.68
CA ARG A 134 23.39 8.44 12.47
C ARG A 134 24.54 7.93 11.60
N ARG A 135 24.24 7.38 10.43
CA ARG A 135 25.24 6.90 9.45
C ARG A 135 25.86 8.04 8.60
N GLY A 136 25.57 9.30 8.89
CA GLY A 136 26.09 10.45 8.14
C GLY A 136 25.50 10.62 6.73
N LYS A 137 24.44 9.89 6.40
CA LYS A 137 23.73 9.94 5.12
C LYS A 137 22.25 10.26 5.35
N PRO A 138 21.89 11.44 5.86
CA PRO A 138 20.51 11.73 6.24
C PRO A 138 19.54 11.58 5.05
N VAL A 139 18.49 10.80 5.26
CA VAL A 139 17.39 10.60 4.32
C VAL A 139 16.08 10.86 5.05
N THR A 140 15.25 11.75 4.50
CA THR A 140 13.91 11.99 5.03
C THR A 140 12.92 11.04 4.36
N TYR A 141 12.15 10.31 5.18
CA TYR A 141 11.07 9.45 4.72
C TYR A 141 9.72 10.08 5.02
N GLU A 142 8.83 10.11 4.03
CA GLU A 142 7.50 10.70 4.16
C GLU A 142 6.44 9.74 3.63
N LEU A 143 5.34 9.58 4.38
CA LEU A 143 4.20 8.76 3.99
C LEU A 143 3.03 9.66 3.60
N ILE A 144 2.65 9.61 2.33
CA ILE A 144 1.42 10.21 1.83
C ILE A 144 0.35 9.12 1.84
N HIS A 145 -0.64 9.24 2.71
CA HIS A 145 -1.75 8.30 2.79
C HIS A 145 -3.00 8.91 2.16
N LEU A 146 -3.40 8.44 0.99
CA LEU A 146 -4.63 8.87 0.32
C LEU A 146 -5.77 7.91 0.64
N SER A 147 -6.93 8.45 0.99
CA SER A 147 -8.14 7.66 1.24
C SER A 147 -9.37 8.53 0.98
N PHE A 148 -10.48 7.90 0.56
CA PHE A 148 -11.76 8.60 0.39
C PHE A 148 -12.30 9.17 1.70
N SER A 149 -11.88 8.66 2.86
CA SER A 149 -12.26 9.22 4.17
C SER A 149 -11.72 10.65 4.41
N LYS A 150 -10.85 11.16 3.52
CA LYS A 150 -10.35 12.54 3.54
C LYS A 150 -11.18 13.49 2.65
N LEU A 151 -12.19 12.97 1.95
CA LEU A 151 -13.13 13.76 1.17
C LEU A 151 -14.32 14.21 2.03
N THR A 152 -15.23 14.98 1.44
CA THR A 152 -16.51 15.30 2.10
C THR A 152 -17.33 14.03 2.31
N SER A 153 -18.19 13.99 3.34
CA SER A 153 -19.01 12.81 3.65
C SER A 153 -19.88 12.35 2.47
N ALA A 154 -20.39 13.29 1.67
CA ALA A 154 -21.18 12.96 0.48
C ALA A 154 -20.32 12.26 -0.59
N GLN A 155 -19.10 12.73 -0.83
CA GLN A 155 -18.18 12.13 -1.78
C GLN A 155 -17.67 10.78 -1.29
N GLU A 156 -17.31 10.65 -0.01
CA GLU A 156 -16.91 9.38 0.58
C GLU A 156 -18.01 8.31 0.37
N GLN A 157 -19.27 8.65 0.69
CA GLN A 157 -20.40 7.74 0.49
C GLN A 157 -20.64 7.39 -0.98
N TYR A 158 -20.44 8.33 -1.89
CA TYR A 158 -20.52 8.07 -3.33
C TYR A 158 -19.45 7.05 -3.74
N PHE A 159 -18.18 7.29 -3.41
CA PHE A 159 -17.08 6.39 -3.81
C PHE A 159 -17.16 5.01 -3.13
N ASN A 160 -17.70 4.92 -1.91
CA ASN A 160 -17.95 3.63 -1.26
C ASN A 160 -19.01 2.77 -1.95
N ARG A 161 -19.90 3.39 -2.75
CA ARG A 161 -20.95 2.69 -3.51
C ARG A 161 -20.53 2.36 -4.93
N VAL A 162 -19.39 2.89 -5.39
CA VAL A 162 -18.86 2.54 -6.72
C VAL A 162 -18.61 1.02 -6.75
N PRO A 163 -19.19 0.30 -7.72
CA PRO A 163 -19.07 -1.15 -7.76
C PRO A 163 -17.61 -1.61 -7.87
N THR A 164 -17.22 -2.56 -7.04
CA THR A 164 -15.93 -3.25 -7.15
C THR A 164 -16.04 -4.42 -8.13
N ASN A 165 -16.44 -4.15 -9.36
CA ASN A 165 -16.53 -5.12 -10.45
C ASN A 165 -15.76 -4.61 -11.68
N PHE A 166 -15.58 -5.45 -12.69
CA PHE A 166 -14.85 -5.09 -13.92
C PHE A 166 -15.66 -4.16 -14.85
N ALA A 167 -16.78 -3.59 -14.40
CA ALA A 167 -17.69 -2.77 -15.19
C ALA A 167 -17.91 -1.40 -14.52
N LEU A 168 -16.96 -0.49 -14.73
CA LEU A 168 -17.09 0.92 -14.36
C LEU A 168 -17.56 1.72 -15.58
N SER A 169 -18.50 2.64 -15.37
CA SER A 169 -18.88 3.63 -16.40
C SER A 169 -17.77 4.66 -16.57
N ASP A 170 -17.72 5.31 -17.73
CA ASP A 170 -16.78 6.41 -18.00
C ASP A 170 -16.91 7.55 -16.98
N GLU A 171 -18.13 7.78 -16.48
CA GLU A 171 -18.41 8.72 -15.39
C GLU A 171 -17.73 8.30 -14.09
N HIS A 172 -17.87 7.03 -13.67
CA HIS A 172 -17.18 6.52 -12.48
C HIS A 172 -15.66 6.65 -12.60
N VAL A 173 -15.10 6.35 -13.77
CA VAL A 173 -13.66 6.48 -14.04
C VAL A 173 -13.22 7.93 -13.92
N SER A 174 -13.96 8.85 -14.55
CA SER A 174 -13.65 10.29 -14.53
C SER A 174 -13.72 10.87 -13.11
N GLU A 175 -14.75 10.52 -12.35
CA GLU A 175 -14.91 10.95 -10.96
C GLU A 175 -13.81 10.39 -10.04
N LEU A 176 -13.42 9.12 -10.22
CA LEU A 176 -12.31 8.50 -9.49
C LEU A 176 -10.98 9.20 -9.77
N LEU A 177 -10.69 9.50 -11.06
CA LEU A 177 -9.50 10.24 -11.46
C LEU A 177 -9.49 11.66 -10.86
N ALA A 178 -10.62 12.35 -10.93
CA ALA A 178 -10.76 13.69 -10.35
C ALA A 178 -10.56 13.67 -8.83
N ALA A 179 -11.16 12.71 -8.13
CA ALA A 179 -11.00 12.53 -6.69
C ALA A 179 -9.55 12.21 -6.30
N GLY A 180 -8.90 11.29 -7.00
CA GLY A 180 -7.49 10.97 -6.79
C GLY A 180 -6.60 12.20 -6.98
N ALA A 181 -6.82 12.97 -8.04
CA ALA A 181 -6.07 14.19 -8.32
C ALA A 181 -6.28 15.27 -7.24
N ARG A 182 -7.51 15.43 -6.73
CA ARG A 182 -7.81 16.31 -5.58
C ARG A 182 -7.07 15.87 -4.32
N LEU A 183 -7.15 14.59 -3.99
CA LEU A 183 -6.49 14.02 -2.79
C LEU A 183 -4.98 14.21 -2.84
N VAL A 184 -4.33 13.91 -3.97
CA VAL A 184 -2.88 14.15 -4.15
C VAL A 184 -2.53 15.62 -3.98
N ARG A 185 -3.29 16.52 -4.61
CA ARG A 185 -3.03 17.96 -4.56
C ARG A 185 -3.30 18.58 -3.20
N ALA A 186 -4.11 17.97 -2.35
CA ALA A 186 -4.36 18.45 -1.00
C ALA A 186 -3.20 18.13 -0.03
N GLU A 187 -2.30 17.22 -0.39
CA GLU A 187 -1.22 16.77 0.49
C GLU A 187 -0.06 17.78 0.49
N PRO A 188 0.33 18.36 1.65
CA PRO A 188 1.43 19.31 1.75
C PRO A 188 2.76 18.75 1.20
N ALA A 189 2.97 17.45 1.42
CA ALA A 189 4.09 16.65 0.93
C ALA A 189 4.27 16.75 -0.60
N PHE A 190 3.14 16.73 -1.33
CA PHE A 190 3.13 16.82 -2.79
C PHE A 190 3.65 18.18 -3.25
N HIS A 191 3.22 19.27 -2.61
CA HIS A 191 3.71 20.62 -2.92
C HIS A 191 5.18 20.82 -2.57
N ALA A 192 5.64 20.29 -1.43
CA ALA A 192 7.04 20.37 -1.04
C ALA A 192 7.95 19.65 -2.06
N THR A 193 7.50 18.49 -2.53
CA THR A 193 8.21 17.71 -3.56
C THR A 193 8.20 18.45 -4.91
N ALA A 194 7.05 18.96 -5.36
CA ALA A 194 6.93 19.68 -6.62
C ALA A 194 7.81 20.95 -6.65
N ARG A 195 7.82 21.75 -5.58
CA ARG A 195 8.69 22.93 -5.46
C ARG A 195 10.17 22.56 -5.52
N SER A 196 10.58 21.47 -4.86
CA SER A 196 11.97 21.02 -4.86
C SER A 196 12.46 20.53 -6.23
N GLN A 197 11.55 20.01 -7.08
CA GLN A 197 11.89 19.61 -8.44
C GLN A 197 11.99 20.83 -9.37
N HIS A 198 11.09 21.80 -9.21
CA HIS A 198 11.11 23.02 -10.02
C HIS A 198 12.38 23.86 -9.77
N LEU A 199 12.82 23.96 -8.52
CA LEU A 199 14.11 24.58 -8.15
C LEU A 199 15.33 23.85 -8.75
N ARG A 200 15.26 22.53 -8.98
CA ARG A 200 16.35 21.78 -9.61
C ARG A 200 16.41 21.95 -11.12
N GLN A 201 15.26 22.15 -11.77
CA GLN A 201 15.21 22.44 -13.21
C GLN A 201 15.72 23.86 -13.49
N SER A 202 15.31 24.84 -12.68
CA SER A 202 15.77 26.23 -12.81
C SER A 202 17.26 26.47 -12.54
N VAL A 203 17.97 25.55 -11.89
CA VAL A 203 19.43 25.64 -11.63
C VAL A 203 20.22 24.81 -12.66
N ALA A 204 19.54 23.99 -13.46
CA ALA A 204 20.15 23.21 -14.54
C ALA A 204 20.02 23.89 -15.92
N ASP A 205 19.22 24.96 -16.00
CA ASP A 205 19.11 25.89 -17.13
C ASP A 205 19.95 27.15 -16.86
#